data_AF-Q70ZY3-F1
#
_entry.id   AF-Q70ZY3-F1
#
_cell.length_a   1.000
_cell.length_b   1.000
_cell.length_c   1.000
_cell.angle_alpha   90.00
_cell.angle_beta   90.00
_cell.angle_gamma   90.00
#
_symmetry.space_group_name_H-M   'P 1'
#
loop_
_entity.id
_entity.type
_entity.pdbx_description
1 polymer ?
#
loop_
_entity_poly.entity_id
_entity_poly.type
_entity_poly.pdbx_seq_one_letter_code
_entity_poly.pdbx_strand_id
1 'polypeptide(L)'
;RAGLFKKAFELALLCDAEVALLVFSPGGKLYEYSSSSIEDTYGRYHQFAGAGRKVNGHNNDNRDVAASDLQSRLKEIATWSKQNNAEESDANELEKLEELLTNALRNTKAKKMLAKENNGGAGASTSSQMLLYSAERATDK
;
A
#
# COMPACT_ATOMS: atom_id res chain seq x y z
N ARG A 1 23.47 -0.05 2.26
CA ARG A 1 23.02 -1.35 1.68
C ARG A 1 23.90 -2.51 2.14
N ALA A 2 25.23 -2.45 2.02
CA ALA A 2 26.14 -3.54 2.42
C ALA A 2 25.93 -4.09 3.85
N GLY A 3 25.74 -3.21 4.85
CA GLY A 3 25.47 -3.65 6.23
C GLY A 3 24.18 -4.47 6.39
N LEU A 4 23.13 -4.15 5.63
CA LEU A 4 21.88 -4.90 5.64
C LEU A 4 22.06 -6.29 5.02
N PHE A 5 22.78 -6.38 3.91
CA PHE A 5 23.13 -7.65 3.28
C PHE A 5 24.00 -8.53 4.19
N LYS A 6 24.98 -7.95 4.89
CA LYS A 6 25.78 -8.67 5.88
C LYS A 6 24.92 -9.23 7.01
N LYS A 7 23.93 -8.47 7.49
CA LYS A 7 23.00 -8.95 8.53
C LYS A 7 22.08 -10.06 8.02
N ALA A 8 21.56 -9.95 6.80
CA ALA A 8 20.76 -11.01 6.19
C ALA A 8 21.57 -12.32 6.06
N PHE A 9 22.84 -12.22 5.68
CA PHE A 9 23.76 -13.34 5.61
C PHE A 9 24.08 -13.95 6.98
N GLU A 10 24.42 -13.12 7.98
CA GLU A 10 24.64 -13.58 9.35
C GLU A 10 23.39 -14.29 9.91
N LEU A 11 22.20 -13.76 9.65
CA LEU A 11 20.94 -14.37 10.08
C LEU A 11 20.69 -15.72 9.41
N ALA A 12 20.89 -15.81 8.10
CA ALA A 12 20.71 -17.06 7.37
C ALA A 12 21.63 -18.17 7.92
N LEU A 13 22.90 -17.84 8.18
CA LEU A 13 23.87 -18.80 8.73
C LEU A 13 23.63 -19.16 10.18
N LEU A 14 23.38 -18.18 11.06
CA LEU A 14 23.28 -18.42 12.51
C LEU A 14 21.99 -19.14 12.90
N CYS A 15 20.93 -18.92 12.14
CA CYS A 15 19.61 -19.44 12.46
C CYS A 15 19.18 -20.59 11.55
N ASP A 16 20.02 -21.00 10.60
CA ASP A 16 19.66 -21.93 9.51
C ASP A 16 18.34 -21.51 8.85
N ALA A 17 18.24 -20.21 8.57
CA ALA A 17 17.03 -19.58 8.09
C ALA A 17 17.17 -19.26 6.59
N GLU A 18 16.13 -19.53 5.83
CA GLU A 18 16.09 -19.13 4.43
C GLU A 18 15.65 -17.67 4.32
N VAL A 19 16.52 -16.82 3.79
CA VAL A 19 16.36 -15.37 3.76
C VAL A 19 16.50 -14.85 2.33
N ALA A 20 15.50 -14.10 1.88
CA ALA A 20 15.55 -13.32 0.64
C ALA A 20 15.35 -11.83 0.96
N LEU A 21 16.13 -10.98 0.30
CA LEU A 21 16.09 -9.54 0.46
C LEU A 21 16.12 -8.85 -0.90
N LEU A 22 15.11 -8.01 -1.17
CA LEU A 22 14.97 -7.21 -2.39
C LEU A 22 14.99 -5.73 -2.00
N VAL A 23 15.91 -4.94 -2.57
CA VAL A 23 16.09 -3.51 -2.26
C VAL A 23 16.10 -2.69 -3.54
N PHE A 24 15.08 -1.86 -3.73
CA PHE A 24 15.02 -0.87 -4.80
C PHE A 24 15.64 0.45 -4.34
N SER A 25 16.58 0.99 -5.11
CA SER A 25 17.08 2.35 -4.87
C SER A 25 16.08 3.40 -5.38
N PRO A 26 16.16 4.65 -4.90
CA PRO A 26 15.37 5.75 -5.47
C PRO A 26 15.60 5.94 -6.98
N GLY A 27 16.77 5.55 -7.50
CA GLY A 27 17.08 5.57 -8.92
C GLY A 27 16.64 4.31 -9.69
N GLY A 28 15.71 3.52 -9.15
CA GLY A 28 15.12 2.36 -9.82
C GLY A 28 16.00 1.11 -9.92
N LYS A 29 17.20 1.12 -9.33
CA LYS A 29 18.10 -0.06 -9.37
C LYS A 29 17.69 -1.08 -8.32
N LEU A 30 17.47 -2.33 -8.74
CA LEU A 30 17.27 -3.47 -7.87
C LEU A 30 18.61 -4.01 -7.35
N TYR A 31 18.67 -4.29 -6.07
CA TYR A 31 19.74 -5.03 -5.41
C TYR A 31 19.12 -6.15 -4.61
N GLU A 32 19.66 -7.35 -4.77
CA GLU A 32 19.10 -8.54 -4.16
C GLU A 32 20.14 -9.38 -3.43
N TYR A 33 19.64 -10.17 -2.50
CA TYR A 33 20.37 -11.23 -1.81
C TYR A 33 19.39 -12.37 -1.53
N SER A 34 19.84 -13.59 -1.70
CA SER A 34 19.17 -14.79 -1.21
C SER A 34 20.21 -15.69 -0.58
N SER A 35 19.84 -16.39 0.49
CA SER A 35 20.63 -17.50 1.01
C SER A 35 20.60 -18.72 0.08
N SER A 36 19.61 -18.79 -0.83
CA SER A 36 19.38 -19.84 -1.82
C SER A 36 19.04 -19.21 -3.18
N SER A 37 17.96 -19.63 -3.84
CA SER A 37 17.34 -18.95 -4.99
C SER A 37 16.29 -17.95 -4.51
N ILE A 38 16.21 -16.80 -5.20
CA ILE A 38 15.19 -15.80 -4.94
C ILE A 38 13.80 -16.31 -5.38
N GLU A 39 13.75 -17.08 -6.48
CA GLU A 39 12.55 -17.70 -7.03
C GLU A 39 11.96 -18.75 -6.08
N ASP A 40 12.82 -19.62 -5.53
CA ASP A 40 12.40 -20.65 -4.58
C ASP A 40 11.86 -20.02 -3.29
N THR A 41 12.58 -19.03 -2.78
CA THR A 41 12.16 -18.31 -1.56
C THR A 41 10.85 -17.56 -1.78
N TYR A 42 10.71 -16.90 -2.92
CA TYR A 42 9.48 -16.23 -3.30
C TYR A 42 8.32 -17.20 -3.51
N GLY A 43 8.56 -18.34 -4.17
CA GLY A 43 7.56 -19.38 -4.40
C GLY A 43 6.99 -19.94 -3.09
N ARG A 44 7.86 -20.26 -2.13
CA ARG A 44 7.45 -20.69 -0.79
C ARG A 44 6.69 -19.59 -0.06
N TYR A 45 7.20 -18.36 -0.06
CA TYR A 45 6.48 -17.22 0.52
C TYR A 45 5.07 -17.09 -0.07
N HIS A 46 4.92 -17.16 -1.38
CA HIS A 46 3.62 -17.04 -2.04
C HIS A 46 2.67 -18.19 -1.65
N GLN A 47 3.18 -19.41 -1.50
CA GLN A 47 2.39 -20.54 -1.04
C GLN A 47 1.87 -20.35 0.40
N PHE A 48 2.74 -19.90 1.32
CA PHE A 48 2.37 -19.72 2.74
C PHE A 48 1.57 -18.44 3.00
N ALA A 49 1.98 -17.31 2.42
CA ALA A 49 1.28 -16.03 2.52
C ALA A 49 -0.05 -16.05 1.76
N GLY A 50 -0.13 -16.82 0.66
CA GLY A 50 -1.36 -17.08 -0.09
C GLY A 50 -2.32 -18.03 0.65
N ALA A 51 -1.81 -18.98 1.44
CA ALA A 51 -2.63 -19.87 2.26
C ALA A 51 -3.40 -19.13 3.38
N GLY A 52 -2.84 -18.02 3.90
CA GLY A 52 -3.54 -17.11 4.82
C GLY A 52 -4.58 -16.19 4.16
N ARG A 53 -4.63 -16.15 2.82
CA ARG A 53 -5.61 -15.39 2.00
C ARG A 53 -6.67 -16.29 1.36
N LYS A 54 -7.08 -17.37 2.04
CA LYS A 54 -8.36 -18.05 1.75
C LYS A 54 -9.53 -17.12 2.14
N VAL A 55 -9.73 -16.04 1.40
CA VAL A 55 -11.05 -15.42 1.30
C VAL A 55 -11.88 -16.41 0.49
N ASN A 56 -12.76 -17.11 1.22
CA ASN A 56 -13.90 -17.90 0.75
C ASN A 56 -14.06 -18.06 -0.77
N GLY A 57 -13.84 -19.27 -1.27
CA GLY A 57 -14.13 -19.62 -2.66
C GLY A 57 -13.86 -21.08 -2.92
N HIS A 58 -14.93 -21.83 -3.12
CA HIS A 58 -15.00 -23.28 -3.30
C HIS A 58 -14.07 -23.82 -4.41
N ASN A 59 -13.72 -25.10 -4.25
CA ASN A 59 -13.15 -25.96 -5.29
C ASN A 59 -13.76 -25.70 -6.67
N ASN A 60 -12.93 -25.42 -7.66
CA ASN A 60 -12.83 -26.19 -8.92
C ASN A 60 -11.89 -25.46 -9.89
N ASP A 61 -10.99 -26.25 -10.47
CA ASP A 61 -10.20 -26.05 -11.69
C ASP A 61 -10.37 -24.71 -12.42
N ASN A 62 -9.43 -23.79 -12.24
CA ASN A 62 -9.26 -22.67 -13.16
C ASN A 62 -7.86 -22.01 -13.09
N ARG A 63 -6.80 -22.79 -13.36
CA ARG A 63 -5.41 -22.26 -13.42
C ARG A 63 -5.17 -21.34 -14.63
N ASP A 64 -5.98 -21.42 -15.68
CA ASP A 64 -5.80 -20.63 -16.91
C ASP A 64 -6.33 -19.20 -16.82
N VAL A 65 -7.40 -18.94 -16.06
CA VAL A 65 -7.99 -17.59 -16.01
C VAL A 65 -7.17 -16.62 -15.16
N ALA A 66 -6.51 -17.10 -14.09
CA ALA A 66 -5.64 -16.26 -13.26
C ALA A 66 -4.33 -15.88 -13.97
N ALA A 67 -3.78 -16.78 -14.79
CA ALA A 67 -2.61 -16.48 -15.63
C ALA A 67 -2.98 -15.49 -16.74
N SER A 68 -4.17 -15.64 -17.34
CA SER A 68 -4.70 -14.70 -18.33
C SER A 68 -4.93 -13.30 -17.75
N ASP A 69 -5.37 -13.19 -16.49
CA ASP A 69 -5.60 -11.91 -15.81
C ASP A 69 -4.28 -11.22 -15.41
N LEU A 70 -3.26 -11.98 -14.98
CA LEU A 70 -1.94 -11.40 -14.73
C LEU A 70 -1.30 -10.88 -16.02
N GLN A 71 -1.41 -11.65 -17.12
CA GLN A 71 -0.87 -11.24 -18.41
C GLN A 71 -1.61 -10.04 -19.01
N SER A 72 -2.93 -9.95 -18.84
CA SER A 72 -3.70 -8.79 -19.29
C SER A 72 -3.29 -7.53 -18.52
N ARG A 73 -3.13 -7.63 -17.19
CA ARG A 73 -2.69 -6.52 -16.34
C ARG A 73 -1.25 -6.11 -16.62
N LEU A 74 -0.35 -7.06 -16.85
CA LEU A 74 1.04 -6.75 -17.25
C LEU A 74 1.09 -6.05 -18.61
N LYS A 75 0.24 -6.47 -19.55
CA LYS A 75 0.13 -5.83 -20.87
C LYS A 75 -0.47 -4.42 -20.77
N GLU A 76 -1.48 -4.22 -19.92
CA GLU A 76 -2.06 -2.91 -19.64
C GLU A 76 -1.01 -1.96 -19.03
N ILE A 77 -0.26 -2.42 -18.03
CA ILE A 77 0.82 -1.66 -17.40
C ILE A 77 1.93 -1.33 -18.40
N ALA A 78 2.33 -2.29 -19.23
CA ALA A 78 3.35 -2.07 -20.27
C ALA A 78 2.87 -1.07 -21.34
N THR A 79 1.59 -1.14 -21.72
CA THR A 79 0.99 -0.21 -22.70
C THR A 79 0.87 1.19 -22.11
N TRP A 80 0.43 1.30 -20.86
CA TRP A 80 0.38 2.58 -20.14
C TRP A 80 1.78 3.16 -19.95
N SER A 81 2.78 2.35 -19.59
CA SER A 81 4.18 2.78 -19.48
C SER A 81 4.76 3.25 -20.80
N LYS A 82 4.38 2.62 -21.92
CA LYS A 82 4.81 3.02 -23.27
C LYS A 82 4.12 4.32 -23.73
N GLN A 83 2.85 4.50 -23.35
CA GLN A 83 2.09 5.72 -23.64
C GLN A 83 2.57 6.92 -22.79
N ASN A 84 3.11 6.66 -21.60
CA ASN A 84 3.62 7.66 -20.66
C ASN A 84 5.16 7.69 -20.62
N ASN A 85 5.81 7.34 -21.72
CA ASN A 85 7.27 7.34 -21.82
C ASN A 85 7.77 8.80 -21.78
N ALA A 86 8.04 9.30 -20.57
CA ALA A 86 8.36 10.69 -20.25
C ALA A 86 9.69 11.21 -20.83
N GLU A 87 10.37 10.42 -21.67
CA GLU A 87 11.57 10.88 -22.40
C GLU A 87 11.22 11.61 -23.71
N GLU A 88 9.95 11.60 -24.15
CA GLU A 88 9.49 12.31 -25.37
C GLU A 88 8.23 13.17 -25.14
N SER A 89 7.93 13.53 -23.88
CA SER A 89 6.77 14.37 -23.55
C SER A 89 7.15 15.85 -23.60
N ASP A 90 6.45 16.63 -24.44
CA ASP A 90 6.61 18.09 -24.51
C ASP A 90 6.25 18.74 -23.16
N ALA A 91 6.93 19.83 -22.80
CA ALA A 91 6.80 20.47 -21.50
C ALA A 91 5.34 20.84 -21.16
N ASN A 92 4.55 21.15 -22.18
CA ASN A 92 3.14 21.50 -22.07
C ASN A 92 2.23 20.30 -21.73
N GLU A 93 2.60 19.08 -22.12
CA GLU A 93 1.86 17.86 -21.75
C GLU A 93 2.13 17.46 -20.31
N LEU A 94 3.37 17.66 -19.86
CA LEU A 94 3.77 17.43 -18.47
C LEU A 94 3.10 18.43 -17.52
N GLU A 95 3.00 19.70 -17.91
CA GLU A 95 2.28 20.75 -17.16
C GLU A 95 0.79 20.43 -17.02
N LYS A 96 0.13 19.97 -18.09
CA LYS A 96 -1.27 19.52 -18.03
C LYS A 96 -1.45 18.32 -17.11
N LEU A 97 -0.51 17.37 -17.12
CA LEU A 97 -0.55 16.22 -16.24
C LEU A 97 -0.38 16.62 -14.77
N GLU A 98 0.51 17.56 -14.48
CA GLU A 98 0.70 18.12 -13.13
C GLU A 98 -0.57 18.81 -12.63
N GLU A 99 -1.24 19.60 -13.48
CA GLU A 99 -2.49 20.27 -13.14
C GLU A 99 -3.61 19.26 -12.82
N LEU A 100 -3.74 18.21 -13.64
CA LEU A 100 -4.72 17.14 -13.43
C LEU A 100 -4.48 16.40 -12.10
N LEU A 101 -3.23 16.05 -11.81
CA LEU A 101 -2.86 15.37 -10.57
C LEU A 101 -3.11 16.25 -9.34
N THR A 102 -2.79 17.54 -9.43
CA THR A 102 -3.02 18.52 -8.35
C THR A 102 -4.51 18.66 -8.03
N ASN A 103 -5.34 18.75 -9.07
CA ASN A 103 -6.79 18.82 -8.93
C ASN A 103 -7.39 17.53 -8.35
N ALA A 104 -6.92 16.36 -8.80
CA ALA A 104 -7.34 15.06 -8.25
C ALA A 104 -6.98 14.92 -6.76
N LEU A 105 -5.78 15.35 -6.36
CA LEU A 105 -5.33 15.38 -4.97
C LEU A 105 -6.19 16.32 -4.11
N ARG A 106 -6.47 17.53 -4.61
CA ARG A 106 -7.33 18.51 -3.94
C ARG A 106 -8.74 17.95 -3.70
N ASN A 107 -9.34 17.35 -4.72
CA ASN A 107 -10.66 16.74 -4.63
C ASN A 107 -10.70 15.57 -3.63
N THR A 108 -9.65 14.75 -3.62
CA THR A 108 -9.53 13.63 -2.68
C THR A 108 -9.39 14.12 -1.23
N LYS A 109 -8.58 15.16 -1.00
CA LYS A 109 -8.45 15.80 0.33
C LYS A 109 -9.77 16.42 0.79
N ALA A 110 -10.48 17.13 -0.08
CA ALA A 110 -11.78 17.73 0.24
C ALA A 110 -12.82 16.65 0.62
N LYS A 111 -12.93 15.59 -0.19
CA LYS A 111 -13.80 14.44 0.12
C LYS A 111 -13.43 13.78 1.45
N LYS A 112 -12.14 13.65 1.76
CA LYS A 112 -11.66 13.11 3.03
C LYS A 112 -12.04 14.02 4.21
N MET A 113 -11.96 15.34 4.06
CA MET A 113 -12.38 16.29 5.09
C MET A 113 -13.88 16.19 5.36
N LEU A 114 -14.71 16.20 4.30
CA LEU A 114 -16.16 16.05 4.42
C LEU A 114 -16.55 14.69 5.05
N ALA A 115 -15.85 13.61 4.68
CA ALA A 115 -16.05 12.30 5.29
C ALA A 115 -15.64 12.26 6.77
N LYS A 116 -14.67 13.09 7.18
CA LYS A 116 -14.24 13.21 8.59
C LYS A 116 -15.21 14.07 9.40
N GLU A 117 -15.82 15.09 8.80
CA GLU A 117 -16.92 15.87 9.40
C GLU A 117 -18.17 15.00 9.62
N ASN A 118 -18.54 14.19 8.63
CA ASN A 118 -19.69 13.28 8.74
C ASN A 118 -19.49 12.11 9.72
N ASN A 119 -18.25 11.83 10.13
CA ASN A 119 -17.92 10.76 11.09
C ASN A 119 -17.47 11.28 12.47
N GLY A 120 -17.64 12.59 12.73
CA GLY A 120 -17.30 13.25 14.00
C GLY A 120 -18.48 13.53 14.94
N GLY A 121 -19.69 13.06 14.60
CA GLY A 121 -20.93 13.37 15.31
C GLY A 121 -21.59 12.18 16.01
N ALA A 122 -20.85 11.40 16.80
CA ALA A 122 -21.45 10.42 17.71
C ALA A 122 -20.50 10.17 18.89
N GLY A 123 -20.47 11.10 19.86
CA GLY A 123 -19.61 10.93 21.04
C GLY A 123 -19.50 12.13 21.97
N ALA A 124 -20.48 13.01 22.05
CA ALA A 124 -20.60 13.95 23.17
C ALA A 124 -21.73 13.44 24.06
N SER A 125 -21.36 12.75 25.15
CA SER A 125 -22.27 12.36 26.22
C SER A 125 -23.04 13.59 26.72
N THR A 126 -24.33 13.65 26.38
CA THR A 126 -25.30 14.64 26.84
C THR A 126 -25.53 14.60 28.35
N SER A 127 -24.92 13.66 29.08
CA SER A 127 -25.02 13.58 30.54
C SER A 127 -24.03 14.49 31.27
N SER A 128 -22.89 14.85 30.65
CA SER A 128 -21.88 15.69 31.31
C SER A 128 -22.22 17.19 31.24
N GLN A 129 -23.02 17.63 30.27
CA GLN A 129 -23.45 19.03 30.15
C GLN A 129 -24.60 19.41 31.10
N MET A 130 -25.42 18.44 31.54
CA MET A 130 -26.50 18.68 32.51
C MET A 130 -25.99 18.91 33.95
N LEU A 131 -24.84 18.35 34.32
CA LEU A 131 -24.29 18.52 35.67
C LEU A 131 -23.52 19.84 35.85
N LEU A 132 -22.93 20.40 34.78
CA LEU A 132 -22.28 21.71 34.88
C LEU A 132 -23.32 22.85 35.00
N TYR A 133 -24.43 22.76 34.25
CA TYR A 133 -25.49 23.78 34.30
C TYR A 133 -26.26 23.81 35.63
N SER A 134 -26.22 22.71 36.39
CA SER A 134 -26.84 22.61 37.71
C SER A 134 -25.92 23.06 38.85
N ALA A 135 -24.59 23.05 38.64
CA ALA A 135 -23.62 23.49 39.64
C ALA A 135 -23.46 25.03 39.66
N GLU A 136 -23.66 25.72 38.54
CA GLU A 136 -23.54 27.19 38.44
C GLU A 136 -24.77 27.97 38.95
N ARG A 137 -25.84 27.30 39.41
CA ARG A 137 -26.99 27.96 40.07
C ARG A 137 -27.05 27.80 41.58
N ALA A 138 -26.07 27.15 42.20
CA ALA A 138 -26.07 26.90 43.64
C ALA A 138 -25.19 27.87 44.47
N THR A 139 -24.52 28.85 43.85
CA THR A 139 -23.63 29.79 44.54
C THR A 139 -24.06 31.26 44.44
N ASP A 140 -25.35 31.52 44.24
CA ASP A 140 -25.90 32.88 44.29
C ASP A 140 -27.10 32.91 45.24
N LYS A 141 -26.82 32.80 46.54
CA LYS A 141 -27.60 33.31 47.68
C LYS A 141 -26.71 33.50 48.90
#